data_AF-A0A395M1W4-F1
#
_entry.id   AF-A0A395M1W4-F1
#
_cell.length_a   1.000
_cell.length_b   1.000
_cell.length_c   1.000
_cell.angle_alpha   90.00
_cell.angle_beta   90.00
_cell.angle_gamma   90.00
#
_symmetry.space_group_name_H-M   'P 1'
#
loop_
_entity.id
_entity.type
_entity.pdbx_description
1 polymer ?
#
loop_
_entity_poly.entity_id
_entity_poly.type
_entity_poly.pdbx_seq_one_letter_code
_entity_poly.pdbx_strand_id
1 'polypeptide(L)'
;MRVWGLGIGILWVGVSWGGSNWYVGERLRREGRWVVEGWGPLWDSVWVARHIEAHGEAGRGWDVWSLWIDLWEQQLFEKQALWLGADFTYRLRLQTRIPVAALRLPGRLLYVDSQGRLLPYTRALDLPILEMPRWDSLAVAFFLEWWQTDTLFYRLTSHISQDSRHVWYGYGQVFPEQFVLGRTEDLPQARRQWYYYHSLVRPRLGSNTCKSVLLHVPNEIICQKAKPI
;
A
#
# COMPACT_ATOMS: atom_id res chain seq x y z
N MET A 1 -13.38 -45.83 -4.78
CA MET A 1 -13.18 -44.51 -5.41
C MET A 1 -14.35 -43.62 -5.01
N ARG A 2 -14.12 -42.58 -4.21
CA ARG A 2 -15.18 -41.67 -3.73
C ARG A 2 -15.27 -40.47 -4.67
N VAL A 3 -16.32 -40.42 -5.48
CA VAL A 3 -16.71 -39.24 -6.25
C VAL A 3 -17.45 -38.31 -5.29
N TRP A 4 -16.86 -37.18 -4.96
CA TRP A 4 -17.55 -36.09 -4.26
C TRP A 4 -18.30 -35.27 -5.31
N GLY A 5 -19.62 -35.44 -5.37
CA GLY A 5 -20.49 -34.57 -6.15
C GLY A 5 -20.55 -33.19 -5.51
N LEU A 6 -19.99 -32.19 -6.20
CA LEU A 6 -20.21 -30.78 -5.90
C LEU A 6 -21.56 -30.39 -6.51
N GLY A 7 -22.61 -30.48 -5.70
CA GLY A 7 -23.91 -29.88 -6.03
C GLY A 7 -23.76 -28.37 -6.09
N ILE A 8 -23.78 -27.80 -7.29
CA ILE A 8 -23.94 -26.36 -7.49
C ILE A 8 -25.42 -26.06 -7.29
N GLY A 9 -25.79 -25.78 -6.04
CA GLY A 9 -27.04 -25.09 -5.76
C GLY A 9 -26.95 -23.69 -6.33
N ILE A 10 -27.85 -23.36 -7.27
CA ILE A 10 -28.11 -21.98 -7.65
C ILE A 10 -28.81 -21.32 -6.46
N LEU A 11 -28.01 -20.78 -5.54
CA LEU A 11 -28.48 -19.85 -4.54
C LEU A 11 -28.44 -18.44 -5.15
N TRP A 12 -29.62 -17.95 -5.54
CA TRP A 12 -29.87 -16.51 -5.61
C TRP A 12 -29.95 -15.99 -4.17
N VAL A 13 -28.79 -15.80 -3.53
CA VAL A 13 -28.70 -15.06 -2.27
C VAL A 13 -27.52 -14.12 -2.37
N GLY A 14 -27.86 -12.84 -2.48
CA GLY A 14 -26.92 -11.76 -2.25
C GLY A 14 -26.39 -11.83 -0.83
N VAL A 15 -25.10 -12.09 -0.69
CA VAL A 15 -24.29 -11.66 0.44
C VAL A 15 -22.90 -11.30 -0.11
N SER A 16 -22.76 -10.08 -0.64
CA SER A 16 -21.45 -9.42 -0.61
C SER A 16 -21.53 -8.36 0.48
N TRP A 17 -20.88 -8.61 1.60
CA TRP A 17 -20.74 -7.66 2.69
C TRP A 17 -20.27 -6.29 2.14
N GLY A 18 -21.09 -5.25 2.34
CA GLY A 18 -20.67 -3.85 2.18
C GLY A 18 -20.97 -3.17 0.83
N GLY A 19 -22.24 -3.09 0.43
CA GLY A 19 -22.84 -1.80 0.03
C GLY A 19 -22.58 -1.16 -1.33
N SER A 20 -21.76 -1.71 -2.23
CA SER A 20 -21.33 -0.91 -3.41
C SER A 20 -21.03 -1.66 -4.71
N ASN A 21 -21.10 -3.00 -4.71
CA ASN A 21 -20.98 -3.80 -5.93
C ASN A 21 -22.23 -3.72 -6.85
N TRP A 22 -23.34 -3.16 -6.37
CA TRP A 22 -24.59 -3.11 -7.13
C TRP A 22 -24.52 -2.16 -8.34
N TYR A 23 -23.90 -0.98 -8.16
CA TYR A 23 -23.95 0.09 -9.16
C TYR A 23 -23.17 -0.27 -10.44
N VAL A 24 -21.99 -0.89 -10.27
CA VAL A 24 -21.09 -1.27 -11.37
C VAL A 24 -21.68 -2.40 -12.21
N GLY A 25 -22.26 -3.39 -11.54
CA GLY A 25 -22.85 -4.54 -12.21
C GLY A 25 -24.06 -4.17 -13.07
N GLU A 26 -24.78 -3.10 -12.73
CA GLU A 26 -26.04 -2.76 -13.41
C GLU A 26 -25.82 -2.04 -14.75
N ARG A 27 -24.86 -1.11 -14.86
CA ARG A 27 -24.56 -0.39 -16.10
C ARG A 27 -23.86 -1.29 -17.12
N LEU A 28 -22.86 -2.05 -16.65
CA LEU A 28 -22.19 -3.10 -17.42
C LEU A 28 -23.16 -4.19 -17.89
N ARG A 29 -24.14 -4.63 -17.06
CA ARG A 29 -25.22 -5.56 -17.47
C ARG A 29 -26.14 -4.99 -18.55
N ARG A 30 -26.41 -3.69 -18.52
CA ARG A 30 -27.32 -3.03 -19.46
C ARG A 30 -26.69 -2.88 -20.85
N GLU A 31 -25.38 -2.70 -20.92
CA GLU A 31 -24.64 -2.47 -22.19
C GLU A 31 -23.91 -3.73 -22.71
N GLY A 32 -23.67 -4.73 -21.86
CA GLY A 32 -23.13 -6.04 -22.24
C GLY A 32 -23.42 -7.12 -21.18
N ARG A 33 -23.20 -8.39 -21.49
CA ARG A 33 -23.44 -9.48 -20.51
C ARG A 33 -22.29 -9.58 -19.50
N TRP A 34 -21.99 -8.55 -18.71
CA TRP A 34 -20.78 -8.52 -17.86
C TRP A 34 -21.07 -8.74 -16.36
N VAL A 35 -20.18 -9.48 -15.68
CA VAL A 35 -20.14 -9.66 -14.22
C VAL A 35 -18.73 -9.34 -13.74
N VAL A 36 -18.58 -8.33 -12.88
CA VAL A 36 -17.28 -7.93 -12.33
C VAL A 36 -17.20 -8.31 -10.85
N GLU A 37 -16.17 -9.05 -10.49
CA GLU A 37 -15.82 -9.38 -9.12
C GLU A 37 -14.45 -8.80 -8.82
N GLY A 38 -14.27 -8.21 -7.64
CA GLY A 38 -12.93 -7.87 -7.21
C GLY A 38 -12.75 -7.75 -5.71
N TRP A 39 -11.48 -7.77 -5.32
CA TRP A 39 -11.05 -7.72 -3.94
C TRP A 39 -9.66 -7.10 -3.82
N GLY A 40 -9.28 -6.82 -2.58
CA GLY A 40 -7.97 -6.30 -2.22
C GLY A 40 -8.06 -5.00 -1.42
N PRO A 41 -6.94 -4.52 -0.88
CA PRO A 41 -6.91 -3.40 0.06
C PRO A 41 -7.30 -2.07 -0.57
N LEU A 42 -7.09 -1.92 -1.88
CA LEU A 42 -7.45 -0.73 -2.65
C LEU A 42 -8.77 -0.90 -3.40
N TRP A 43 -9.47 -2.03 -3.21
CA TRP A 43 -10.79 -2.24 -3.79
C TRP A 43 -11.79 -1.30 -3.12
N ASP A 44 -11.92 -0.12 -3.70
CA ASP A 44 -13.08 0.74 -3.53
C ASP A 44 -13.93 0.61 -4.78
N SER A 45 -14.93 -0.25 -4.66
CA SER A 45 -16.08 -0.37 -5.56
C SER A 45 -16.53 0.91 -6.28
N VAL A 46 -16.59 2.08 -5.63
CA VAL A 46 -17.07 3.32 -6.27
C VAL A 46 -15.97 3.95 -7.12
N TRP A 47 -14.74 3.95 -6.63
CA TRP A 47 -13.60 4.46 -7.38
C TRP A 47 -13.27 3.56 -8.58
N VAL A 48 -13.31 2.23 -8.37
CA VAL A 48 -13.08 1.22 -9.42
C VAL A 48 -14.23 1.23 -10.42
N ALA A 49 -15.48 1.41 -9.98
CA ALA A 49 -16.63 1.64 -10.86
C ALA A 49 -16.34 2.75 -11.86
N ARG A 50 -15.93 3.91 -11.35
CA ARG A 50 -15.67 5.10 -12.17
C ARG A 50 -14.53 4.88 -13.17
N HIS A 51 -13.50 4.13 -12.79
CA HIS A 51 -12.40 3.83 -13.71
C HIS A 51 -12.79 2.83 -14.80
N ILE A 52 -13.66 1.86 -14.48
CA ILE A 52 -14.21 0.92 -15.46
C ILE A 52 -15.25 1.62 -16.35
N GLU A 53 -16.10 2.48 -15.80
CA GLU A 53 -17.09 3.25 -16.56
C GLU A 53 -16.45 4.29 -17.47
N ALA A 54 -15.36 4.94 -17.04
CA ALA A 54 -14.59 5.86 -17.88
C ALA A 54 -14.04 5.20 -19.15
N HIS A 55 -13.79 3.88 -19.13
CA HIS A 55 -13.41 3.12 -20.32
C HIS A 55 -14.54 3.12 -21.37
N GLY A 56 -15.76 2.78 -20.95
CA GLY A 56 -16.93 2.78 -21.81
C GLY A 56 -17.32 4.18 -22.30
N GLU A 57 -17.24 5.19 -21.44
CA GLU A 57 -17.58 6.58 -21.76
C GLU A 57 -16.56 7.25 -22.70
N ALA A 58 -15.33 6.73 -22.79
CA ALA A 58 -14.32 7.20 -23.75
C ALA A 58 -14.60 6.79 -25.22
N GLY A 59 -15.77 6.21 -25.52
CA GLY A 59 -16.19 5.82 -26.87
C GLY A 59 -15.46 4.59 -27.43
N ARG A 60 -14.71 3.86 -26.58
CA ARG A 60 -13.94 2.66 -26.97
C ARG A 60 -14.81 1.41 -27.10
N GLY A 61 -16.05 1.45 -26.61
CA GLY A 61 -16.93 0.29 -26.54
C GLY A 61 -16.54 -0.66 -25.39
N TRP A 62 -17.31 -1.73 -25.23
CA TRP A 62 -17.09 -2.76 -24.20
C TRP A 62 -16.44 -4.02 -24.76
N ASP A 63 -15.52 -3.86 -25.73
CA ASP A 63 -14.80 -5.01 -26.23
C ASP A 63 -13.84 -5.55 -25.17
N VAL A 64 -13.76 -6.89 -25.13
CA VAL A 64 -13.02 -7.61 -24.09
C VAL A 64 -11.53 -7.22 -24.08
N TRP A 65 -10.96 -6.96 -25.25
CA TRP A 65 -9.52 -6.74 -25.40
C TRP A 65 -9.11 -5.33 -24.97
N SER A 66 -9.85 -4.30 -25.37
CA SER A 66 -9.61 -2.93 -24.93
C SER A 66 -9.80 -2.78 -23.43
N LEU A 67 -10.86 -3.39 -22.86
CA LEU A 67 -11.07 -3.36 -21.41
C LEU A 67 -9.90 -4.06 -20.68
N TRP A 68 -9.42 -5.19 -21.22
CA TRP A 68 -8.29 -5.92 -20.66
C TRP A 68 -7.00 -5.10 -20.67
N ILE A 69 -6.70 -4.42 -21.79
CA ILE A 69 -5.53 -3.55 -21.93
C ILE A 69 -5.63 -2.35 -20.98
N ASP A 70 -6.76 -1.64 -20.97
CA ASP A 70 -6.91 -0.45 -20.13
C ASP A 70 -6.74 -0.79 -18.64
N LEU A 71 -7.28 -1.92 -18.17
CA LEU A 71 -7.10 -2.37 -16.79
C LEU A 71 -5.65 -2.75 -16.48
N TRP A 72 -4.94 -3.33 -17.44
CA TRP A 72 -3.51 -3.63 -17.31
C TRP A 72 -2.66 -2.36 -17.24
N GLU A 73 -2.94 -1.38 -18.10
CA GLU A 73 -2.25 -0.09 -18.16
C GLU A 73 -2.44 0.76 -16.90
N GLN A 74 -3.58 0.63 -16.22
CA GLN A 74 -3.80 1.30 -14.93
C GLN A 74 -2.80 0.86 -13.84
N GLN A 75 -2.13 -0.29 -14.00
CA GLN A 75 -1.21 -0.90 -13.05
C GLN A 75 -1.76 -1.08 -11.62
N LEU A 76 -3.05 -0.88 -11.40
CA LEU A 76 -3.71 -1.03 -10.10
C LEU A 76 -3.88 -2.50 -9.71
N PHE A 77 -4.06 -3.36 -10.71
CA PHE A 77 -4.38 -4.77 -10.49
C PHE A 77 -3.12 -5.63 -10.50
N GLU A 78 -3.03 -6.52 -9.52
CA GLU A 78 -2.00 -7.55 -9.44
C GLU A 78 -2.41 -8.78 -10.26
N LYS A 79 -3.70 -9.12 -10.22
CA LYS A 79 -4.27 -10.23 -10.97
C LYS A 79 -5.54 -9.78 -11.65
N GLN A 80 -5.69 -10.23 -12.88
CA GLN A 80 -6.90 -10.09 -13.68
C GLN A 80 -7.18 -11.43 -14.35
N ALA A 81 -8.44 -11.84 -14.37
CA ALA A 81 -8.90 -13.04 -15.04
C ALA A 81 -10.24 -12.76 -15.71
N LEU A 82 -10.39 -13.30 -16.93
CA LEU A 82 -11.58 -13.14 -17.73
C LEU A 82 -12.01 -14.48 -18.29
N TRP A 83 -13.31 -14.80 -18.20
CA TRP A 83 -13.88 -16.00 -18.80
C TRP A 83 -15.33 -15.79 -19.19
N LEU A 84 -15.85 -16.66 -20.06
CA LEU A 84 -17.25 -16.68 -20.43
C LEU A 84 -18.02 -17.67 -19.52
N GLY A 85 -19.09 -17.20 -18.90
CA GLY A 85 -20.04 -18.00 -18.12
C GLY A 85 -20.99 -18.79 -19.01
N ALA A 86 -21.63 -19.80 -18.42
CA ALA A 86 -22.58 -20.69 -19.12
C ALA A 86 -23.84 -19.95 -19.65
N ASP A 87 -24.14 -18.79 -19.10
CA ASP A 87 -25.19 -17.85 -19.53
C ASP A 87 -24.72 -16.87 -20.62
N PHE A 88 -23.56 -17.13 -21.22
CA PHE A 88 -22.85 -16.23 -22.13
C PHE A 88 -22.57 -14.87 -21.49
N THR A 89 -22.34 -14.84 -20.17
CA THR A 89 -21.84 -13.64 -19.49
C THR A 89 -20.33 -13.59 -19.46
N TYR A 90 -19.73 -12.46 -19.84
CA TYR A 90 -18.34 -12.18 -19.57
C TYR A 90 -18.14 -11.94 -18.08
N ARG A 91 -17.29 -12.75 -17.45
CA ARG A 91 -16.92 -12.59 -16.06
C ARG A 91 -15.51 -12.05 -15.98
N LEU A 92 -15.36 -10.93 -15.28
CA LEU A 92 -14.10 -10.27 -15.03
C LEU A 92 -13.80 -10.30 -13.54
N ARG A 93 -12.61 -10.77 -13.20
CA ARG A 93 -12.16 -10.95 -11.83
C ARG A 93 -10.87 -10.21 -11.60
N LEU A 94 -10.87 -9.27 -10.66
CA LEU A 94 -9.79 -8.32 -10.43
C LEU A 94 -9.29 -8.35 -8.97
N GLN A 95 -7.97 -8.41 -8.80
CA GLN A 95 -7.33 -8.26 -7.49
C GLN A 95 -6.46 -7.00 -7.50
N THR A 96 -6.75 -6.02 -6.64
CA THR A 96 -5.90 -4.83 -6.51
C THR A 96 -4.55 -5.20 -5.89
N ARG A 97 -3.50 -4.49 -6.28
CA ARG A 97 -2.18 -4.55 -5.63
C ARG A 97 -2.26 -4.16 -4.16
N ILE A 98 -1.30 -4.66 -3.39
CA ILE A 98 -1.20 -4.43 -1.95
C ILE A 98 -0.21 -3.28 -1.69
N PRO A 99 -0.68 -2.12 -1.20
CA PRO A 99 0.19 -1.03 -0.79
C PRO A 99 0.93 -1.39 0.50
N VAL A 100 2.15 -0.88 0.65
CA VAL A 100 2.99 -1.11 1.84
C VAL A 100 3.24 0.15 2.66
N ALA A 101 3.14 1.32 2.01
CA ALA A 101 3.25 2.62 2.67
C ALA A 101 2.40 3.68 1.94
N ALA A 102 1.93 4.67 2.69
CA ALA A 102 1.36 5.90 2.14
C ALA A 102 2.50 6.87 1.82
N LEU A 103 2.57 7.35 0.57
CA LEU A 103 3.56 8.33 0.14
C LEU A 103 2.93 9.72 0.12
N ARG A 104 3.47 10.64 0.93
CA ARG A 104 3.08 12.04 0.93
C ARG A 104 4.15 12.89 0.25
N LEU A 105 3.74 13.51 -0.86
CA LEU A 105 4.46 14.55 -1.58
C LEU A 105 3.71 15.88 -1.41
N PRO A 106 4.35 17.04 -1.67
CA PRO A 106 3.65 18.32 -1.68
C PRO A 106 2.45 18.29 -2.62
N GLY A 107 1.24 18.48 -2.06
CA GLY A 107 -0.01 18.49 -2.82
C GLY A 107 -0.47 17.13 -3.36
N ARG A 108 0.19 16.01 -3.02
CA ARG A 108 -0.16 14.69 -3.55
C ARG A 108 0.00 13.59 -2.50
N LEU A 109 -1.04 12.78 -2.35
CA LEU A 109 -1.02 11.58 -1.52
C LEU A 109 -1.20 10.36 -2.42
N LEU A 110 -0.31 9.39 -2.29
CA LEU A 110 -0.29 8.16 -3.07
C LEU A 110 -0.04 6.97 -2.14
N TYR A 111 -0.12 5.79 -2.71
CA TYR A 111 0.45 4.59 -2.12
C TYR A 111 1.68 4.14 -2.90
N VAL A 112 2.52 3.35 -2.25
CA VAL A 112 3.59 2.59 -2.91
C VAL A 112 3.44 1.11 -2.56
N ASP A 113 3.67 0.22 -3.52
CA ASP A 113 3.69 -1.23 -3.26
C ASP A 113 5.10 -1.76 -3.00
N SER A 114 5.19 -3.07 -2.71
CA SER A 114 6.47 -3.73 -2.43
C SER A 114 7.48 -3.68 -3.59
N GLN A 115 7.03 -3.38 -4.81
CA GLN A 115 7.89 -3.25 -5.99
C GLN A 115 8.22 -1.79 -6.33
N GLY A 116 7.79 -0.83 -5.50
CA GLY A 116 8.04 0.59 -5.72
C GLY A 116 7.09 1.25 -6.72
N ARG A 117 6.01 0.57 -7.12
CA ARG A 117 5.01 1.18 -8.01
C ARG A 117 4.15 2.16 -7.24
N LEU A 118 3.90 3.30 -7.85
CA LEU A 118 2.95 4.30 -7.36
C LEU A 118 1.53 3.83 -7.62
N LEU A 119 0.72 3.85 -6.56
CA LEU A 119 -0.67 3.44 -6.55
C LEU A 119 -1.56 4.62 -6.15
N PRO A 120 -2.81 4.66 -6.65
CA PRO A 120 -3.75 5.74 -6.33
C PRO A 120 -4.17 5.68 -4.86
N TYR A 121 -4.29 6.84 -4.23
CA TYR A 121 -4.91 6.96 -2.92
C TYR A 121 -6.44 7.00 -3.07
N THR A 122 -7.09 5.85 -2.90
CA THR A 122 -8.55 5.71 -3.09
C THR A 122 -9.33 5.84 -1.79
N ARG A 123 -8.76 5.33 -0.70
CA ARG A 123 -9.30 5.38 0.66
C ARG A 123 -8.16 5.37 1.67
N ALA A 124 -8.41 5.80 2.90
CA ALA A 124 -7.41 5.70 3.96
C ALA A 124 -7.16 4.25 4.36
N LEU A 125 -5.88 3.92 4.59
CA LEU A 125 -5.40 2.63 5.08
C LEU A 125 -4.43 2.88 6.22
N ASP A 126 -4.45 2.00 7.22
CA ASP A 126 -3.49 2.03 8.33
C ASP A 126 -2.14 1.47 7.86
N LEU A 127 -1.33 2.36 7.28
CA LEU A 127 -0.02 2.06 6.72
C LEU A 127 0.98 3.12 7.21
N PRO A 128 2.28 2.76 7.31
CA PRO A 128 3.32 3.74 7.58
C PRO A 128 3.32 4.84 6.51
N ILE A 129 3.58 6.07 6.94
CA ILE A 129 3.67 7.23 6.06
C ILE A 129 5.13 7.48 5.69
N LEU A 130 5.39 7.68 4.40
CA LEU A 130 6.65 8.17 3.88
C LEU A 130 6.42 9.56 3.30
N GLU A 131 6.87 10.59 4.01
CA GLU A 131 6.74 11.99 3.64
C GLU A 131 8.07 12.51 3.09
N MET A 132 8.02 13.13 1.91
CA MET A 132 9.22 13.71 1.30
C MET A 132 8.87 14.98 0.52
N PRO A 133 9.74 16.00 0.54
CA PRO A 133 9.49 17.26 -0.15
C PRO A 133 9.58 17.09 -1.67
N ARG A 134 10.28 16.07 -2.15
CA ARG A 134 10.48 15.72 -3.57
C ARG A 134 10.63 14.21 -3.67
N TRP A 135 10.28 13.64 -4.81
CA TRP A 135 10.48 12.22 -5.07
C TRP A 135 11.97 11.85 -5.03
N ASP A 136 12.33 10.88 -4.19
CA ASP A 136 13.67 10.29 -4.08
C ASP A 136 13.55 8.77 -4.25
N SER A 137 13.83 8.28 -5.46
CA SER A 137 13.71 6.85 -5.79
C SER A 137 14.69 5.98 -5.01
N LEU A 138 15.85 6.51 -4.63
CA LEU A 138 16.86 5.77 -3.88
C LEU A 138 16.41 5.57 -2.43
N ALA A 139 15.91 6.63 -1.80
CA ALA A 139 15.34 6.53 -0.45
C ALA A 139 14.15 5.56 -0.42
N VAL A 140 13.24 5.66 -1.41
CA VAL A 140 12.11 4.73 -1.54
C VAL A 140 12.59 3.28 -1.66
N ALA A 141 13.59 3.01 -2.49
CA ALA A 141 14.17 1.66 -2.61
C ALA A 141 14.71 1.15 -1.27
N PHE A 142 15.42 1.98 -0.50
CA PHE A 142 15.91 1.58 0.81
C PHE A 142 14.79 1.31 1.81
N PHE A 143 13.75 2.14 1.86
CA PHE A 143 12.62 1.90 2.78
C PHE A 143 11.80 0.67 2.40
N LEU A 144 11.65 0.39 1.10
CA LEU A 144 11.02 -0.85 0.64
C LEU A 144 11.87 -2.07 0.99
N GLU A 145 13.19 -1.99 0.82
CA GLU A 145 14.09 -3.06 1.25
C GLU A 145 13.97 -3.31 2.76
N TRP A 146 13.98 -2.24 3.58
CA TRP A 146 13.77 -2.36 5.02
C TRP A 146 12.43 -3.02 5.35
N TRP A 147 11.35 -2.60 4.69
CA TRP A 147 10.01 -3.17 4.88
C TRP A 147 9.97 -4.68 4.59
N GLN A 148 10.64 -5.12 3.51
CA GLN A 148 10.64 -6.53 3.11
C GLN A 148 11.47 -7.43 4.02
N THR A 149 12.47 -6.87 4.70
CA THR A 149 13.51 -7.64 5.39
C THR A 149 13.47 -7.49 6.91
N ASP A 150 12.84 -6.44 7.44
CA ASP A 150 12.74 -6.17 8.87
C ASP A 150 11.27 -6.08 9.31
N THR A 151 10.79 -7.19 9.87
CA THR A 151 9.42 -7.28 10.41
C THR A 151 9.18 -6.37 11.63
N LEU A 152 10.23 -6.00 12.37
CA LEU A 152 10.13 -5.05 13.48
C LEU A 152 9.99 -3.63 12.93
N PHE A 153 10.73 -3.30 11.87
CA PHE A 153 10.67 -1.98 11.27
C PHE A 153 9.24 -1.59 10.89
N TYR A 154 8.52 -2.43 10.15
CA TYR A 154 7.13 -2.14 9.79
C TYR A 154 6.20 -1.99 11.00
N ARG A 155 6.34 -2.86 12.02
CA ARG A 155 5.47 -2.83 13.20
C ARG A 155 5.73 -1.63 14.10
N LEU A 156 6.95 -1.11 14.06
CA LEU A 156 7.37 -0.05 14.96
C LEU A 156 7.32 1.32 14.32
N THR A 157 7.35 1.44 12.99
CA THR A 157 7.46 2.74 12.32
C THR A 157 6.09 3.26 11.90
N SER A 158 5.71 4.44 12.38
CA SER A 158 4.47 5.12 12.00
C SER A 158 4.67 6.06 10.82
N HIS A 159 5.80 6.75 10.81
CA HIS A 159 6.06 7.85 9.90
C HIS A 159 7.56 8.00 9.67
N ILE A 160 7.93 8.21 8.42
CA ILE A 160 9.28 8.56 7.99
C ILE A 160 9.14 9.85 7.18
N SER A 161 9.89 10.87 7.53
CA SER A 161 9.81 12.19 6.87
C SER A 161 11.17 12.71 6.50
N GLN A 162 11.30 13.32 5.33
CA GLN A 162 12.47 14.13 4.97
C GLN A 162 12.17 15.62 5.19
N ASP A 163 13.09 16.33 5.84
CA ASP A 163 12.98 17.79 5.97
C ASP A 163 13.54 18.53 4.73
N SER A 164 13.45 19.86 4.76
CA SER A 164 13.98 20.73 3.69
C SER A 164 15.50 20.73 3.56
N ARG A 165 16.23 20.18 4.55
CA ARG A 165 17.68 20.01 4.54
C ARG A 165 18.10 18.60 4.08
N HIS A 166 17.15 17.83 3.55
CA HIS A 166 17.33 16.45 3.10
C HIS A 166 17.72 15.47 4.20
N VAL A 167 17.37 15.78 5.46
CA VAL A 167 17.55 14.88 6.59
C VAL A 167 16.28 14.06 6.78
N TRP A 168 16.46 12.74 6.84
CA TRP A 168 15.43 11.76 7.13
C TRP A 168 15.25 11.59 8.63
N TYR A 169 13.99 11.51 9.03
CA TYR A 169 13.56 11.21 10.38
C TYR A 169 12.59 10.05 10.37
N GLY A 170 12.68 9.18 11.38
CA GLY A 170 11.73 8.11 11.63
C GLY A 170 11.00 8.33 12.95
N TYR A 171 9.75 7.92 13.01
CA TYR A 171 8.91 7.99 14.21
C TYR A 171 8.32 6.62 14.51
N GLY A 172 8.32 6.29 15.80
CA GLY A 172 7.70 5.07 16.30
C GLY A 172 6.17 5.16 16.34
N GLN A 173 5.47 4.04 16.22
CA GLN A 173 4.07 3.91 16.64
C GLN A 173 3.95 3.83 18.16
N VAL A 174 4.86 3.09 18.80
CA VAL A 174 4.80 2.73 20.23
C VAL A 174 5.77 3.57 21.07
N PHE A 175 6.71 4.24 20.41
CA PHE A 175 7.91 4.79 21.01
C PHE A 175 7.94 6.30 20.85
N PRO A 176 8.12 7.08 21.94
CA PRO A 176 8.15 8.54 21.88
C PRO A 176 9.41 9.10 21.22
N GLU A 177 10.44 8.28 21.02
CA GLU A 177 11.71 8.68 20.43
C GLU A 177 11.56 9.10 18.96
N GLN A 178 12.14 10.25 18.60
CA GLN A 178 12.37 10.63 17.21
C GLN A 178 13.72 10.09 16.74
N PHE A 179 13.76 9.39 15.62
CA PHE A 179 14.99 8.84 15.05
C PHE A 179 15.52 9.75 13.95
N VAL A 180 16.79 10.14 14.02
CA VAL A 180 17.47 10.94 12.99
C VAL A 180 18.30 9.99 12.14
N LEU A 181 17.81 9.71 10.93
CA LEU A 181 18.37 8.70 10.02
C LEU A 181 19.48 9.24 9.12
N GLY A 182 19.73 10.56 9.14
CA GLY A 182 20.74 11.20 8.30
C GLY A 182 20.19 11.51 6.91
N ARG A 183 21.06 11.55 5.91
CA ARG A 183 20.66 11.76 4.51
C ARG A 183 20.40 10.42 3.81
N THR A 184 20.00 10.45 2.54
CA THR A 184 19.66 9.24 1.78
C THR A 184 20.83 8.24 1.73
N GLU A 185 22.05 8.74 1.63
CA GLU A 185 23.28 7.94 1.66
C GLU A 185 23.54 7.25 3.02
N ASP A 186 22.99 7.78 4.11
CA ASP A 186 23.18 7.25 5.47
C ASP A 186 22.17 6.15 5.81
N LEU A 187 21.08 6.02 5.05
CA LEU A 187 20.00 5.07 5.35
C LEU A 187 20.51 3.63 5.54
N PRO A 188 21.39 3.05 4.69
CA PRO A 188 21.91 1.70 4.95
C PRO A 188 22.59 1.54 6.32
N GLN A 189 23.26 2.58 6.82
CA GLN A 189 23.84 2.57 8.15
C GLN A 189 22.77 2.74 9.23
N ALA A 190 21.87 3.71 9.06
CA ALA A 190 20.79 3.97 10.00
C ALA A 190 19.94 2.73 10.26
N ARG A 191 19.73 1.90 9.23
CA ARG A 191 19.07 0.60 9.36
C ARG A 191 19.71 -0.29 10.41
N ARG A 192 21.02 -0.47 10.28
CA ARG A 192 21.80 -1.38 11.13
C ARG A 192 21.73 -0.89 12.57
N GLN A 193 21.89 0.42 12.77
CA GLN A 193 21.83 1.02 14.09
C GLN A 193 20.42 1.02 14.69
N TRP A 194 19.37 1.16 13.88
CA TRP A 194 17.98 1.04 14.33
C TRP A 194 17.73 -0.33 15.00
N TYR A 195 18.14 -1.40 14.33
CA TYR A 195 18.00 -2.76 14.87
C TYR A 195 18.76 -2.92 16.19
N TYR A 196 20.01 -2.46 16.27
CA TYR A 196 20.80 -2.49 17.50
C TYR A 196 20.17 -1.66 18.62
N TYR A 197 19.64 -0.48 18.29
CA TYR A 197 18.99 0.38 19.27
C TYR A 197 17.80 -0.32 19.92
N HIS A 198 16.87 -0.84 19.12
CA HIS A 198 15.67 -1.50 19.66
C HIS A 198 15.96 -2.82 20.37
N SER A 199 16.92 -3.59 19.86
CA SER A 199 17.20 -4.93 20.39
C SER A 199 18.06 -4.89 21.66
N LEU A 200 19.02 -3.97 21.74
CA LEU A 200 20.06 -4.01 22.78
C LEU A 200 20.13 -2.76 23.65
N VAL A 201 19.92 -1.57 23.08
CA VAL A 201 20.13 -0.30 23.79
C VAL A 201 18.88 0.11 24.56
N ARG A 202 17.75 0.23 23.86
CA ARG A 202 16.49 0.73 24.42
C ARG A 202 16.01 -0.06 25.65
N PRO A 203 16.03 -1.41 25.68
CA PRO A 203 15.62 -2.15 26.87
C PRO A 203 16.44 -1.81 28.12
N ARG A 204 17.71 -1.41 27.95
CA ARG A 204 18.61 -1.02 29.05
C ARG A 204 18.38 0.41 29.55
N LEU A 205 17.73 1.25 28.76
CA LEU A 205 17.38 2.62 29.15
C LEU A 205 16.23 2.66 30.17
N GLY A 206 15.43 1.60 30.28
CA GLY A 206 14.30 1.53 31.21
C GLY A 206 13.29 2.65 30.96
N SER A 207 12.98 3.44 31.99
CA SER A 207 12.10 4.62 31.91
C SER A 207 12.78 5.87 31.33
N ASN A 208 14.11 5.82 31.11
CA ASN A 208 14.91 6.97 30.71
C ASN A 208 14.97 7.05 29.18
N THR A 209 13.89 7.49 28.54
CA THR A 209 13.80 7.53 27.08
C THR A 209 14.60 8.69 26.49
N CYS A 210 15.15 8.47 25.29
CA CYS A 210 15.72 9.54 24.50
C CYS A 210 14.60 10.46 23.99
N LYS A 211 14.87 11.74 23.79
CA LYS A 211 13.98 12.58 22.98
C LYS A 211 14.22 12.30 21.51
N SER A 212 15.49 12.28 21.12
CA SER A 212 15.93 11.94 19.77
C SER A 212 17.09 10.95 19.81
N VAL A 213 17.16 10.09 18.80
CA VAL A 213 18.22 9.09 18.63
C VAL A 213 18.84 9.27 17.26
N LEU A 214 20.13 9.59 17.20
CA LEU A 214 20.84 9.72 15.93
C LEU A 214 21.39 8.35 15.53
N LEU A 215 21.03 7.91 14.33
CA LEU A 215 21.40 6.60 13.77
C LEU A 215 22.32 6.71 12.53
N HIS A 216 22.72 7.92 12.17
CA HIS A 216 23.56 8.18 11.00
C HIS A 216 25.04 8.41 11.35
N VAL A 217 25.39 8.44 12.64
CA VAL A 217 26.79 8.62 13.05
C VAL A 217 27.53 7.28 12.99
N PRO A 218 28.61 7.14 12.19
CA PRO A 218 29.29 5.86 12.05
C PRO A 218 29.70 5.28 13.39
N ASN A 219 29.34 4.00 13.62
CA ASN A 219 29.66 3.23 14.82
C ASN A 219 29.13 3.78 16.17
N GLU A 220 28.29 4.81 16.16
CA GLU A 220 27.74 5.42 17.38
C GLU A 220 26.23 5.56 17.31
N ILE A 221 25.54 5.29 18.43
CA ILE A 221 24.13 5.62 18.60
C ILE A 221 24.04 6.73 19.64
N ILE A 222 23.64 7.92 19.22
CA ILE A 222 23.60 9.09 20.11
C ILE A 222 22.18 9.30 20.63
N CYS A 223 21.98 9.08 21.92
CA CYS A 223 20.75 9.39 22.63
C CYS A 223 20.78 10.86 23.11
N GLN A 224 19.94 11.70 22.54
CA GLN A 224 19.77 13.08 22.98
C GLN A 224 18.58 13.16 23.94
N LYS A 225 18.84 13.62 25.16
CA LYS A 225 17.80 13.89 26.16
C LYS A 225 17.25 15.30 25.98
N ALA A 226 16.00 15.53 26.39
CA ALA A 226 15.51 16.89 26.53
C ALA A 226 16.39 17.64 27.56
N LYS A 227 16.78 18.89 27.26
CA LYS A 227 17.34 19.75 28.30
C LYS A 227 16.29 19.87 29.42
N PRO A 228 16.64 19.66 30.70
CA PRO A 228 15.75 20.05 31.78
C PRO A 228 15.46 21.54 31.64
N ILE A 229 14.18 21.89 31.69
CA ILE A 229 13.70 23.28 31.72
C ILE A 229 14.09 23.89 33.06
#